data_AF-T0ZX25-F1
#
_entry.id   AF-T0ZX25-F1
#
_cell.length_a   1.000
_cell.length_b   1.000
_cell.length_c   1.000
_cell.angle_alpha   90.00
_cell.angle_beta   90.00
_cell.angle_gamma   90.00
#
_symmetry.space_group_name_H-M   'P 1'
#
loop_
_entity.id
_entity.type
_entity.pdbx_description
1 polymer ?
#
loop_
_entity_poly.entity_id
_entity_poly.type
_entity_poly.pdbx_seq_one_letter_code
_entity_poly.pdbx_strand_id
1 'polypeptide(L)' 'MVQLGFRQYGHSKDHRPDLPQVLIGMAVTREGIPIRVWSWPGSTGESPLLRQVRDDLQGWQLGRVVWVADRGFS' A
#
# COMPACT_ATOMS: atom_id res chain seq x y z
N MET A 1 -15.97 -13.20 17.97
CA MET A 1 -14.73 -12.71 17.32
C MET A 1 -14.94 -11.24 16.99
N VAL A 2 -14.11 -10.34 17.52
CA VAL A 2 -14.19 -8.91 17.18
C VAL A 2 -13.58 -8.74 15.79
N GLN A 3 -14.38 -8.28 14.82
CA GLN A 3 -13.88 -7.87 13.52
C GLN A 3 -13.08 -6.57 13.74
N LEU A 4 -11.76 -6.62 13.58
CA LEU A 4 -10.94 -5.41 13.65
C LEU A 4 -11.34 -4.46 12.51
N GLY A 5 -11.49 -3.18 12.83
CA GLY A 5 -11.81 -2.16 11.84
C GLY A 5 -10.71 -2.01 10.77
N PHE A 6 -11.04 -1.37 9.66
CA PHE A 6 -10.10 -1.12 8.56
C PHE A 6 -8.92 -0.24 8.99
N ARG A 7 -9.15 0.72 9.88
CA ARG A 7 -8.08 1.50 10.53
C ARG A 7 -7.56 0.70 11.72
N GLN A 8 -6.26 0.41 11.74
CA GLN A 8 -5.66 -0.38 12.81
C GLN A 8 -4.42 0.32 13.36
N TYR A 9 -4.15 0.11 14.64
CA TYR A 9 -2.86 0.47 15.24
C TYR A 9 -1.77 -0.37 14.59
N GLY A 10 -0.62 0.26 14.35
CA GLY A 10 0.50 -0.34 13.64
C GLY A 10 1.72 0.58 13.72
N HIS A 11 2.80 0.21 13.05
CA HIS A 11 3.99 1.05 12.98
C HIS A 11 3.65 2.36 12.25
N SER A 12 3.76 3.48 12.97
CA SER A 12 3.51 4.81 12.41
C SER A 12 4.84 5.45 12.00
N LYS A 13 4.99 5.70 10.70
CA LYS A 13 6.17 6.40 10.13
C LYS A 13 6.25 7.86 10.59
N ASP A 14 5.11 8.45 10.94
CA ASP A 14 5.02 9.81 11.49
C ASP A 14 5.23 9.87 13.01
N HIS A 15 5.68 8.77 13.63
CA HIS A 15 5.83 8.64 15.09
C HIS A 15 4.54 8.94 15.87
N ARG A 16 3.38 8.56 15.30
CA ARG A 16 2.04 8.72 15.90
C ARG A 16 1.44 7.37 16.30
N PRO A 17 1.96 6.71 17.36
CA PRO A 17 1.42 5.43 17.84
C PRO A 17 0.02 5.55 18.45
N ASP A 18 -0.42 6.78 18.75
CA ASP A 18 -1.75 7.13 19.25
C ASP A 18 -2.85 7.05 18.17
N LEU A 19 -2.47 7.02 16.89
CA LEU A 19 -3.41 7.09 15.78
C LEU A 19 -3.46 5.79 14.96
N PRO A 20 -4.66 5.25 14.69
CA PRO A 20 -4.81 4.10 13.81
C PRO A 20 -4.54 4.51 12.36
N GLN A 21 -3.76 3.68 11.67
CA GLN A 21 -3.21 3.91 10.34
C GLN A 21 -3.95 3.08 9.27
N VAL A 22 -3.79 3.50 8.03
CA VAL A 22 -4.14 2.75 6.81
C VAL A 22 -2.95 2.82 5.86
N LEU A 23 -2.73 1.75 5.09
CA LEU A 23 -1.74 1.75 4.02
C LEU A 23 -2.46 2.06 2.71
N ILE A 24 -1.88 2.94 1.90
CA ILE A 24 -2.39 3.31 0.57
C ILE A 24 -1.29 3.05 -0.44
N GLY A 25 -1.65 2.35 -1.51
CA GLY A 25 -0.78 2.12 -2.67
C GLY A 25 -1.46 2.71 -3.90
N MET A 26 -0.67 3.26 -4.83
CA MET A 26 -1.20 3.82 -6.07
C MET A 26 -0.33 3.40 -7.25
N ALA A 27 -0.98 2.98 -8.33
CA ALA A 27 -0.35 2.91 -9.64
C ALA A 27 -0.61 4.24 -10.33
N VAL A 28 0.45 4.89 -10.78
CA VAL A 28 0.41 6.23 -11.32
C VAL A 28 1.11 6.22 -12.68
N THR A 29 0.55 6.89 -13.67
CA THR A 29 1.24 7.09 -14.96
C THR A 29 2.46 7.99 -14.77
N ARG A 30 3.31 8.07 -15.79
CA ARG A 30 4.48 8.94 -15.76
C ARG A 30 4.11 10.43 -15.61
N GLU A 31 2.93 10.81 -16.10
CA GLU A 31 2.37 12.15 -16.06
C GLU A 31 1.71 12.48 -14.71
N GLY A 32 1.67 11.51 -13.78
CA GLY A 32 1.10 11.73 -12.44
C GLY A 32 -0.38 11.37 -12.32
N ILE A 33 -0.97 10.68 -13.31
CA ILE A 33 -2.39 10.29 -13.26
C ILE A 33 -2.53 8.98 -12.49
N PRO A 34 -3.29 8.93 -11.38
CA PRO A 34 -3.57 7.68 -10.69
C PRO A 34 -4.50 6.80 -11.53
N ILE A 35 -4.06 5.58 -11.84
CA ILE A 35 -4.81 4.61 -12.64
C ILE A 35 -5.35 3.45 -11.79
N ARG A 36 -4.81 3.27 -10.58
CA ARG A 36 -5.35 2.35 -9.57
C ARG A 36 -4.96 2.78 -8.16
N VAL A 37 -5.86 2.56 -7.21
CA VAL A 37 -5.63 2.78 -5.78
C VAL A 37 -5.98 1.51 -5.03
N TRP A 38 -5.13 1.16 -4.07
CA TRP A 38 -5.36 0.11 -3.10
C TRP A 38 -5.35 0.69 -1.70
N SER A 39 -6.08 0.04 -0.80
CA SER A 39 -6.12 0.40 0.60
C SER A 39 -6.06 -0.85 1.47
N TRP A 40 -5.30 -0.79 2.56
CA TRP A 40 -5.14 -1.90 3.50
C TRP A 40 -5.12 -1.42 4.94
N PRO A 41 -5.41 -2.32 5.91
CA PRO A 41 -5.22 -2.02 7.32
C PRO A 41 -3.77 -1.64 7.64
N GLY A 42 -3.57 -0.67 8.54
CA GLY A 42 -2.25 -0.18 8.94
C GLY A 42 -1.33 -1.21 9.60
N SER A 43 -1.86 -2.37 9.99
CA SER A 43 -1.12 -3.50 10.55
C SER A 43 -0.63 -4.50 9.49
N THR A 44 -0.94 -4.28 8.21
CA THR A 44 -0.60 -5.21 7.12
C THR A 44 0.89 -5.14 6.82
N GLY A 45 1.59 -6.27 6.88
CA GLY A 45 2.99 -6.37 6.47
C GLY A 45 3.18 -6.16 4.97
N GLU A 46 4.40 -5.88 4.53
CA GLU A 46 4.67 -5.33 3.20
C GLU A 46 4.67 -6.38 2.07
N SER A 47 5.17 -7.59 2.35
CA SER A 47 5.25 -8.64 1.32
C SER A 47 3.88 -9.03 0.73
N PRO A 48 2.80 -9.17 1.53
CA PRO A 48 1.44 -9.37 1.01
C PRO A 48 0.97 -8.24 0.07
N LEU A 49 1.29 -6.98 0.39
CA LEU A 49 0.90 -5.81 -0.39
C LEU A 49 1.55 -5.83 -1.77
N LEU A 50 2.87 -6.02 -1.80
CA LEU A 50 3.65 -6.06 -3.04
C LEU A 50 3.21 -7.20 -3.96
N ARG A 51 2.87 -8.37 -3.39
CA ARG A 51 2.33 -9.49 -4.17
C ARG A 51 0.99 -9.12 -4.82
N GLN A 52 0.06 -8.57 -4.03
CA GLN A 52 -1.25 -8.17 -4.56
C GLN A 52 -1.11 -7.13 -5.68
N VAL A 53 -0.29 -6.09 -5.47
CA VAL A 53 -0.09 -5.05 -6.50
C VAL A 53 0.52 -5.66 -7.77
N ARG A 54 1.50 -6.56 -7.65
CA ARG A 54 2.09 -7.23 -8.80
C ARG A 54 1.05 -8.06 -9.57
N ASP A 55 0.27 -8.88 -8.87
CA ASP A 55 -0.72 -9.76 -9.50
C ASP A 55 -1.80 -8.94 -10.21
N ASP A 56 -2.24 -7.85 -9.58
CA ASP A 56 -3.23 -6.92 -10.13
C ASP A 56 -2.73 -6.17 -11.38
N LEU A 57 -1.43 -5.87 -11.46
CA LEU A 57 -0.82 -5.19 -12.61
C LEU A 57 -0.41 -6.14 -13.73
N GLN A 58 -0.26 -7.45 -13.47
CA GLN A 58 0.18 -8.43 -14.46
C GLN A 58 -0.73 -8.49 -15.69
N GLY A 59 -2.04 -8.28 -15.51
CA GLY A 59 -3.01 -8.28 -16.61
C GLY A 59 -2.94 -7.06 -17.54
N TRP A 60 -2.16 -6.03 -17.19
CA TRP A 60 -2.18 -4.74 -17.89
C TRP A 60 -1.09 -4.59 -18.96
N GLN A 61 -0.26 -5.63 -19.16
CA GLN A 61 0.83 -5.63 -20.16
C GLN A 61 1.74 -4.38 -20.07
N LEU A 62 2.02 -3.93 -18.84
CA LEU A 62 2.83 -2.74 -18.60
C LEU A 62 4.27 -2.99 -19.08
N GLY A 63 4.75 -2.20 -20.03
CA GLY A 63 6.11 -2.34 -20.56
C GLY A 63 7.21 -2.03 -19.53
N ARG A 64 6.93 -1.15 -18.56
CA ARG A 64 7.85 -0.81 -17.46
C ARG A 64 7.07 -0.43 -16.20
N VAL A 65 7.46 -1.01 -15.07
CA VAL A 65 6.97 -0.66 -13.74
C VAL A 65 8.14 -0.15 -12.91
N VAL A 66 7.97 0.98 -12.25
CA VAL A 66 8.93 1.53 -11.28
C VAL A 66 8.25 1.55 -9.92
N TRP A 67 8.89 0.90 -8.94
CA TRP A 67 8.42 0.90 -7.56
C TRP A 67 9.01 2.10 -6.83
N VAL A 68 8.14 2.90 -6.23
CA VAL A 68 8.53 4.00 -5.34
C VAL A 68 7.98 3.67 -3.98
N ALA A 69 8.88 3.45 -3.03
CA ALA A 69 8.55 3.22 -1.64
C ALA A 69 9.41 4.15 -0.78
N ASP A 70 8.86 4.57 0.36
CA ASP A 70 9.64 5.32 1.36
C ASP A 70 10.78 4.45 1.90
N ARG A 71 11.87 5.05 2.40
CA ARG A 71 13.04 4.33 2.94
C ARG A 71 12.71 3.34 4.05
N GLY A 72 11.61 3.54 4.78
CA GLY A 72 11.11 2.62 5.81
C GLY A 72 10.14 1.57 5.27
N PHE A 73 10.22 1.20 3.98
CA PHE A 73 9.49 0.07 3.41
C PHE A 73 10.42 -1.17 3.48
N SER A 74 10.25 -2.03 4.48
CA SER A 74 10.97 -3.30 4.71
C SER A 74 10.06 -4.53 4.78
#